data_AF-A0A4U5U2X4-F1
#
_entry.id   AF-A0A4U5U2X4-F1
#
_cell.length_a   1.000
_cell.length_b   1.000
_cell.length_c   1.000
_cell.angle_alpha   90.00
_cell.angle_beta   90.00
_cell.angle_gamma   90.00
#
_symmetry.space_group_name_H-M   'P 1'
#
loop_
_entity.id
_entity.type
_entity.pdbx_description
1 polymer ?
#
loop_
_entity_poly.entity_id
_entity_poly.type
_entity_poly.pdbx_seq_one_letter_code
_entity_poly.pdbx_strand_id
1 'polypeptide(L)'
;MSTLSDRKTDCEEERETDDIKVAPYLRGGGTRQQVVLEGNRLVLTCLAGGSWPLQYFWTLNNTNITDWTPQYRLSLLSLKRTDAGLYQCMVRNRMGAVIHRRTEVQVAFLGNFPAEEQRKTATQGRAAIISQPPLASFPRPLVTWYKDGHKIIPNNRM
;
A
#
# COMPACT_ATOMS: atom_id res chain seq x y z
N MET A 1 -32.09 76.59 -13.57
CA MET A 1 -30.64 76.52 -13.28
C MET A 1 -30.46 75.54 -12.13
N SER A 2 -29.87 74.37 -12.45
CA SER A 2 -29.34 73.30 -11.57
C SER A 2 -30.02 72.96 -10.24
N THR A 3 -30.65 71.78 -10.17
CA THR A 3 -30.93 71.04 -8.94
C THR A 3 -29.72 70.15 -8.57
N LEU A 4 -29.20 70.29 -7.34
CA LEU A 4 -28.30 69.31 -6.71
C LEU A 4 -29.07 68.01 -6.44
N SER A 5 -28.46 66.87 -6.75
CA SER A 5 -28.79 65.58 -6.14
C SER A 5 -27.51 64.76 -6.07
N ASP A 6 -26.90 64.75 -4.89
CA ASP A 6 -25.82 63.85 -4.52
C ASP A 6 -26.29 62.40 -4.71
N ARG A 7 -25.69 61.69 -5.68
CA ARG A 7 -25.70 60.23 -5.70
C ARG A 7 -24.34 59.75 -5.23
N LYS A 8 -24.31 59.47 -3.94
CA LYS A 8 -23.37 58.56 -3.30
C LYS A 8 -23.57 57.19 -3.95
N THR A 9 -22.80 56.89 -4.98
CA THR A 9 -22.64 55.52 -5.46
C THR A 9 -21.55 54.92 -4.60
N ASP A 10 -21.99 54.04 -3.72
CA ASP A 10 -21.19 53.17 -2.87
C ASP A 10 -19.98 52.65 -3.67
N CYS A 11 -18.77 52.92 -3.19
CA CYS A 11 -17.64 52.07 -3.53
C CYS A 11 -17.95 50.74 -2.84
N GLU A 12 -18.68 49.86 -3.53
CA GLU A 12 -18.65 48.43 -3.24
C GLU A 12 -17.20 48.00 -3.39
N GLU A 13 -16.46 48.16 -2.31
CA GLU A 13 -15.24 47.44 -2.02
C GLU A 13 -15.64 45.98 -2.05
N GLU A 14 -15.54 45.37 -3.24
CA GLU A 14 -15.46 43.92 -3.38
C GLU A 14 -14.27 43.50 -2.53
N ARG A 15 -14.52 43.25 -1.25
CA ARG A 15 -13.62 42.47 -0.41
C ARG A 15 -13.63 41.09 -1.01
N GLU A 16 -12.75 40.88 -1.99
CA GLU A 16 -12.18 39.58 -2.24
C GLU A 16 -11.66 39.12 -0.87
N THR A 17 -12.45 38.29 -0.18
CA THR A 17 -11.94 37.53 0.95
C THR A 17 -10.76 36.78 0.37
N ASP A 18 -9.56 37.28 0.64
CA ASP A 18 -8.31 36.67 0.22
C ASP A 18 -8.29 35.28 0.85
N ASP A 19 -8.85 34.32 0.12
CA ASP A 19 -9.00 32.94 0.52
C ASP A 19 -7.59 32.42 0.69
N ILE A 20 -7.11 32.41 1.95
CA ILE A 20 -5.75 32.02 2.32
C ILE A 20 -5.42 30.75 1.56
N LYS A 21 -4.51 30.87 0.58
CA LYS A 21 -4.19 29.77 -0.33
C LYS A 21 -3.15 28.89 0.36
N VAL A 22 -3.57 27.70 0.76
CA VAL A 22 -2.76 26.74 1.53
C VAL A 22 -2.28 25.62 0.62
N ALA A 23 -0.96 25.41 0.57
CA ALA A 23 -0.34 24.27 -0.12
C ALA A 23 -0.73 22.94 0.54
N PRO A 24 -0.71 21.81 -0.19
CA PRO A 24 -1.11 20.53 0.38
C PRO A 24 -0.16 20.07 1.49
N TYR A 25 -0.72 19.56 2.58
CA TYR A 25 0.03 18.97 3.68
C TYR A 25 -0.59 17.64 4.10
N LEU A 26 0.25 16.69 4.50
CA LEU A 26 -0.20 15.35 4.88
C LEU A 26 -0.90 15.38 6.24
N ARG A 27 -1.98 14.62 6.38
CA ARG A 27 -2.69 14.40 7.64
C ARG A 27 -2.61 12.92 8.01
N GLY A 28 -2.41 12.63 9.29
CA GLY A 28 -2.26 11.25 9.76
C GLY A 28 -0.98 10.56 9.25
N GLY A 29 -0.78 9.31 9.68
CA GLY A 29 0.34 8.48 9.25
C GLY A 29 -0.18 7.16 8.69
N GLY A 30 0.08 6.91 7.40
CA GLY A 30 -0.11 5.57 6.83
C GLY A 30 0.81 4.55 7.50
N THR A 31 0.35 3.31 7.63
CA THR A 31 1.18 2.20 8.10
C THR A 31 2.34 1.97 7.12
N ARG A 32 3.56 1.74 7.63
CA ARG A 32 4.73 1.49 6.77
C ARG A 32 4.62 0.18 5.98
N GLN A 33 3.93 -0.81 6.53
CA GLN A 33 3.74 -2.14 5.95
C GLN A 33 2.33 -2.66 6.26
N GLN A 34 1.71 -3.35 5.32
CA GLN A 34 0.45 -4.07 5.47
C GLN A 34 0.56 -5.45 4.84
N VAL A 35 0.16 -6.48 5.58
CA VAL A 35 0.04 -7.85 5.08
C VAL A 35 -1.43 -8.18 4.92
N VAL A 36 -1.84 -8.56 3.72
CA VAL A 36 -3.24 -8.85 3.40
C VAL A 36 -3.32 -10.17 2.62
N LEU A 37 -4.35 -10.97 2.88
CA LEU A 37 -4.53 -12.26 2.19
C LEU A 37 -4.84 -12.09 0.70
N GLU A 38 -4.33 -13.00 -0.13
CA GLU A 38 -4.72 -13.15 -1.53
C GLU A 38 -6.24 -13.27 -1.66
N GLY A 39 -6.84 -12.55 -2.60
CA GLY A 39 -8.28 -12.51 -2.82
C GLY A 39 -9.05 -11.48 -1.98
N ASN A 40 -8.47 -10.97 -0.88
CA ASN A 40 -9.13 -9.98 -0.02
C ASN A 40 -9.11 -8.57 -0.62
N ARG A 41 -10.02 -7.72 -0.12
CA ARG A 41 -10.09 -6.30 -0.43
C ARG A 41 -9.06 -5.50 0.37
N LEU A 42 -8.33 -4.62 -0.30
CA LEU A 42 -7.44 -3.63 0.30
C LEU A 42 -7.92 -2.21 -0.04
N VAL A 43 -7.86 -1.31 0.94
CA VAL A 43 -8.13 0.12 0.72
C VAL A 43 -7.01 0.95 1.33
N LEU A 44 -6.22 1.60 0.47
CA LEU A 44 -5.22 2.58 0.88
C LEU A 44 -5.85 3.98 0.90
N THR A 45 -5.42 4.80 1.85
CA THR A 45 -5.94 6.16 2.03
C THR A 45 -4.80 7.16 2.07
N CYS A 46 -4.99 8.30 1.42
CA CYS A 46 -4.05 9.39 1.38
C CYS A 46 -4.71 10.62 1.97
N LEU A 47 -4.53 10.81 3.27
CA LEU A 47 -5.16 11.91 3.98
C LEU A 47 -4.28 13.16 3.85
N ALA A 48 -4.86 14.24 3.34
CA ALA A 48 -4.20 15.53 3.18
C ALA A 48 -5.17 16.68 3.45
N GLY A 49 -4.63 17.81 3.88
CA GLY A 49 -5.32 19.09 3.92
C GLY A 49 -4.67 20.08 2.93
N GLY A 50 -5.34 21.20 2.69
CA GLY A 50 -4.90 22.24 1.77
C GLY A 50 -6.11 22.90 1.12
N SER A 51 -5.89 23.97 0.34
CA SER A 51 -6.96 24.60 -0.43
C SER A 51 -7.49 23.64 -1.50
N TRP A 52 -8.80 23.60 -1.67
CA TRP A 52 -9.46 22.86 -2.77
C TRP A 52 -9.18 23.53 -4.13
N PRO A 53 -9.23 22.78 -5.26
CA PRO A 53 -9.42 21.34 -5.35
C PRO A 53 -8.12 20.55 -5.11
N LEU A 54 -8.19 19.55 -4.22
CA LEU A 54 -7.10 18.58 -4.04
C LEU A 54 -7.24 17.44 -5.05
N GLN A 55 -6.15 17.11 -5.72
CA GLN A 55 -6.04 15.96 -6.60
C GLN A 55 -4.99 14.98 -6.06
N TYR A 56 -5.27 13.69 -6.25
CA TYR A 56 -4.50 12.57 -5.74
C TYR A 56 -4.03 11.70 -6.89
N PHE A 57 -2.89 11.08 -6.69
CA PHE A 57 -2.24 10.22 -7.66
C PHE A 57 -1.51 9.10 -6.96
N TRP A 58 -1.65 7.87 -7.45
CA TRP A 58 -1.06 6.69 -6.85
C TRP A 58 -0.03 6.04 -7.78
N THR A 59 1.06 5.58 -7.18
CA THR A 59 2.07 4.74 -7.83
C THR A 59 2.24 3.41 -7.10
N LEU A 60 2.60 2.38 -7.87
CA LEU A 60 3.06 1.08 -7.39
C LEU A 60 4.46 0.84 -7.94
N ASN A 61 5.46 0.67 -7.06
CA ASN A 61 6.86 0.47 -7.44
C ASN A 61 7.39 1.57 -8.39
N ASN A 62 6.98 2.82 -8.15
CA ASN A 62 7.26 4.00 -8.97
C ASN A 62 6.56 4.03 -10.34
N THR A 63 5.71 3.05 -10.67
CA THR A 63 4.87 3.07 -11.86
C THR A 63 3.52 3.68 -11.53
N ASN A 64 3.03 4.53 -12.41
CA ASN A 64 1.73 5.19 -12.27
C ASN A 64 0.59 4.18 -12.43
N ILE A 65 -0.33 4.11 -11.46
CA ILE A 65 -1.48 3.20 -11.50
C ILE A 65 -2.83 3.92 -11.59
N THR A 66 -2.84 5.24 -11.41
CA THR A 66 -4.01 6.11 -11.57
C THR A 66 -3.59 7.43 -12.20
N ASP A 67 -4.53 8.14 -12.84
CA ASP A 67 -4.37 9.56 -13.15
C ASP A 67 -4.69 10.45 -11.94
N TRP A 68 -4.48 11.77 -12.09
CA TRP A 68 -4.86 12.74 -11.07
C TRP A 68 -6.39 12.78 -10.89
N THR A 69 -6.86 12.43 -9.70
CA THR A 69 -8.29 12.31 -9.37
C THR A 69 -8.60 12.99 -8.03
N PRO A 70 -9.82 13.51 -7.79
CA PRO A 70 -10.21 13.96 -6.45
C PRO A 70 -10.30 12.81 -5.42
N GLN A 71 -10.17 11.55 -5.85
CA GLN A 71 -10.31 10.38 -5.01
C GLN A 71 -9.06 10.10 -4.16
N TYR A 72 -9.15 10.38 -2.86
CA TYR A 72 -8.07 10.16 -1.89
C TYR A 72 -7.88 8.68 -1.47
N ARG A 73 -8.71 7.77 -1.98
CA ARG A 73 -8.70 6.33 -1.64
C ARG A 73 -8.38 5.49 -2.86
N LEU A 74 -7.45 4.56 -2.73
CA LEU A 74 -7.20 3.50 -3.71
C LEU A 74 -7.83 2.20 -3.21
N SER A 75 -8.76 1.62 -3.96
CA SER A 75 -9.44 0.37 -3.59
C SER A 75 -9.07 -0.76 -4.55
N LEU A 76 -8.49 -1.83 -4.02
CA LEU A 76 -8.20 -3.09 -4.71
C LEU A 76 -9.22 -4.12 -4.21
N LEU A 77 -10.15 -4.55 -5.05
CA LEU A 77 -11.28 -5.39 -4.61
C LEU A 77 -10.88 -6.83 -4.27
N SER A 78 -9.90 -7.35 -5.01
CA SER A 78 -9.39 -8.70 -4.84
C SER A 78 -7.91 -8.71 -5.15
N LEU A 79 -7.08 -8.83 -4.12
CA LEU A 79 -5.63 -8.77 -4.25
C LEU A 79 -5.05 -10.00 -4.94
N LYS A 80 -4.14 -9.76 -5.86
CA LYS A 80 -3.28 -10.76 -6.49
C LYS A 80 -1.86 -10.64 -5.95
N ARG A 81 -1.06 -11.69 -6.09
CA ARG A 81 0.38 -11.67 -5.71
C ARG A 81 1.16 -10.55 -6.40
N THR A 82 0.75 -10.19 -7.62
CA THR A 82 1.35 -9.09 -8.42
C THR A 82 1.04 -7.70 -7.87
N ASP A 83 0.05 -7.57 -6.99
CA ASP A 83 -0.30 -6.31 -6.34
C ASP A 83 0.59 -6.03 -5.12
N ALA A 84 1.48 -6.95 -4.75
CA ALA A 84 2.48 -6.71 -3.72
C ALA A 84 3.51 -5.68 -4.20
N GLY A 85 3.89 -4.75 -3.32
CA GLY A 85 4.89 -3.73 -3.64
C GLY A 85 4.78 -2.47 -2.80
N LEU A 86 5.51 -1.44 -3.24
CA LEU A 86 5.56 -0.15 -2.57
C LEU A 86 4.55 0.82 -3.20
N TYR A 87 3.49 1.11 -2.47
CA TYR A 87 2.49 2.10 -2.85
C TYR A 87 2.88 3.48 -2.36
N GLN A 88 2.70 4.50 -3.20
CA GLN A 88 2.94 5.89 -2.85
C GLN A 88 1.85 6.79 -3.39
N CYS A 89 1.38 7.71 -2.56
CA CYS A 89 0.42 8.74 -2.97
C CYS A 89 1.13 10.09 -3.12
N MET A 90 0.70 10.85 -4.12
CA MET A 90 1.01 12.27 -4.28
C MET A 90 -0.28 13.08 -4.27
N VAL A 91 -0.25 14.25 -3.62
CA VAL A 91 -1.40 15.15 -3.52
C VAL A 91 -0.98 16.52 -4.03
N ARG A 92 -1.81 17.15 -4.87
CA ARG A 92 -1.55 18.48 -5.41
C ARG A 92 -2.78 19.40 -5.36
N ASN A 93 -2.53 20.70 -5.33
CA ASN A 93 -3.48 21.75 -5.67
C ASN A 93 -2.75 22.87 -6.43
N ARG A 94 -3.42 24.01 -6.65
CA ARG A 94 -2.83 25.18 -7.32
C ARG A 94 -1.58 25.77 -6.66
N MET A 95 -1.36 25.51 -5.37
CA MET A 95 -0.26 26.08 -4.59
C MET A 95 0.97 25.16 -4.52
N GLY A 96 0.83 23.88 -4.86
CA GLY A 96 1.95 22.95 -4.87
C GLY A 96 1.53 21.49 -4.79
N ALA A 97 2.50 20.62 -4.49
CA ALA A 97 2.31 19.20 -4.34
C ALA A 97 3.14 18.63 -3.17
N VAL A 98 2.64 17.57 -2.55
CA VAL A 98 3.31 16.84 -1.48
C VAL A 98 3.22 15.34 -1.75
N ILE A 99 4.29 14.62 -1.40
CA ILE A 99 4.39 13.17 -1.59
C ILE A 99 4.25 12.50 -0.23
N HIS A 100 3.34 11.53 -0.12
CA HIS A 100 3.15 10.72 1.08
C HIS A 100 4.27 9.67 1.24
N ARG A 101 4.49 9.20 2.47
CA ARG A 101 5.38 8.08 2.75
C ARG A 101 4.91 6.81 2.02
N ARG A 102 5.87 6.00 1.56
CA ARG A 102 5.59 4.70 0.94
C ARG A 102 4.99 3.73 1.95
N THR A 103 4.01 2.95 1.49
CA THR A 103 3.42 1.82 2.21
C THR A 103 3.78 0.55 1.47
N GLU A 104 4.44 -0.38 2.15
CA GLU A 104 4.71 -1.71 1.61
C GLU A 104 3.47 -2.59 1.79
N VAL A 105 2.89 -3.04 0.68
CA VAL A 105 1.81 -4.02 0.68
C VAL A 105 2.42 -5.37 0.36
N GLN A 106 2.17 -6.34 1.24
CA GLN A 106 2.56 -7.73 1.05
C GLN A 106 1.30 -8.58 0.97
N VAL A 107 1.27 -9.47 -0.01
CA VAL A 107 0.13 -10.36 -0.22
C VAL A 107 0.49 -11.73 0.36
N ALA A 108 -0.27 -12.17 1.37
CA ALA A 108 -0.09 -13.46 2.00
C ALA A 108 -0.78 -14.56 1.20
N PHE A 109 -0.03 -15.62 0.91
CA PHE A 109 -0.50 -16.77 0.14
C PHE A 109 0.26 -18.04 0.52
N LEU A 110 -0.37 -19.18 0.27
CA LEU A 110 0.24 -20.50 0.37
C LEU A 110 -0.01 -21.24 -0.94
N GLY A 111 1.07 -21.66 -1.60
CA GLY A 111 1.02 -22.47 -2.80
C GLY A 111 0.75 -23.94 -2.49
N ASN A 112 0.78 -24.75 -3.54
CA ASN A 112 0.63 -26.19 -3.43
C ASN A 112 2.02 -26.85 -3.35
N PHE A 113 2.08 -27.99 -2.67
CA PHE A 113 3.24 -28.87 -2.76
C PHE A 113 3.33 -29.50 -4.17
N PRO A 114 4.53 -29.79 -4.66
CA PRO A 114 4.68 -30.59 -5.87
C PRO A 114 4.05 -31.96 -5.66
N ALA A 115 3.42 -32.49 -6.71
CA ALA A 115 2.79 -33.81 -6.67
C ALA A 115 3.80 -34.96 -6.60
N GLU A 116 5.06 -34.71 -6.98
CA GLU A 116 6.09 -35.74 -7.08
C GLU A 116 6.76 -36.02 -5.73
N GLU A 117 6.86 -37.31 -5.40
CA GLU A 117 7.59 -37.77 -4.22
C GLU A 117 9.10 -37.73 -4.47
N GLN A 118 9.85 -37.20 -3.52
CA GLN A 118 11.31 -37.13 -3.62
C GLN A 118 11.97 -38.32 -2.94
N ARG A 119 12.82 -39.05 -3.66
CA ARG A 119 13.69 -40.07 -3.10
C ARG A 119 15.07 -39.48 -2.81
N LYS A 120 15.56 -39.67 -1.57
CA LYS A 120 16.96 -39.36 -1.20
C LYS A 120 17.65 -40.60 -0.66
N THR A 121 18.89 -40.81 -1.05
CA THR A 121 19.78 -41.84 -0.50
C THR A 121 20.86 -41.18 0.34
N ALA A 122 21.27 -41.85 1.41
CA ALA A 122 22.35 -41.40 2.27
C ALA A 122 23.29 -42.58 2.56
N THR A 123 24.59 -42.31 2.60
CA THR A 123 25.58 -43.31 2.99
C THR A 123 25.53 -43.53 4.50
N GLN A 124 25.65 -44.79 4.92
CA GLN A 124 25.72 -45.12 6.34
C GLN A 124 26.85 -44.35 7.05
N GLY A 125 26.56 -43.84 8.25
CA GLY A 125 27.51 -43.03 9.03
C GLY A 125 27.71 -41.60 8.51
N ARG A 126 26.98 -41.18 7.47
CA ARG A 126 26.96 -39.79 6.98
C ARG A 126 25.59 -39.15 7.26
N ALA A 127 25.58 -37.84 7.39
CA ALA A 127 24.36 -37.07 7.61
C ALA A 127 23.42 -37.17 6.39
N ALA A 128 22.13 -37.39 6.65
CA ALA A 128 21.08 -37.31 5.64
C ALA A 128 20.45 -35.91 5.65
N ILE A 129 20.54 -35.17 4.55
CA ILE A 129 19.97 -33.82 4.43
C ILE A 129 18.67 -33.86 3.63
N ILE A 130 17.55 -33.79 4.33
CA ILE A 130 16.21 -33.68 3.73
C ILE A 130 15.83 -32.20 3.73
N SER A 131 15.68 -31.65 2.52
CA SER A 131 15.29 -30.26 2.31
C SER A 131 13.77 -30.17 2.27
N GLN A 132 13.21 -29.05 2.75
CA GLN A 132 11.78 -28.78 2.58
C GLN A 132 11.42 -28.87 1.08
N PRO A 133 10.30 -29.53 0.71
CA PRO A 133 9.81 -29.50 -0.66
C PRO A 133 9.61 -28.05 -1.13
N PRO A 134 9.85 -27.74 -2.42
CA PRO A 134 9.58 -26.42 -2.98
C PRO A 134 8.14 -26.01 -2.69
N LEU A 135 7.94 -24.87 -2.02
CA LEU A 135 6.63 -24.35 -1.66
C LEU A 135 6.62 -22.82 -1.77
N ALA A 136 5.94 -22.32 -2.80
CA ALA A 136 5.73 -20.89 -2.95
C ALA A 136 4.84 -20.40 -1.80
N SER A 137 5.36 -19.50 -0.96
CA SER A 137 4.63 -19.03 0.21
C SER A 137 5.12 -17.66 0.64
N PHE A 138 4.18 -16.85 1.13
CA PHE A 138 4.47 -15.64 1.88
C PHE A 138 3.44 -15.47 3.00
N PRO A 139 3.85 -15.25 4.26
CA PRO A 139 5.23 -15.31 4.78
C PRO A 139 5.80 -16.75 4.73
N ARG A 140 7.05 -16.91 5.16
CA ARG A 140 7.65 -18.25 5.32
C ARG A 140 6.81 -19.08 6.31
N PRO A 141 6.44 -20.32 5.96
CA PRO A 141 5.58 -21.16 6.78
C PRO A 141 6.35 -21.73 7.96
N LEU A 142 5.62 -22.07 9.02
CA LEU A 142 6.13 -22.94 10.06
C LEU A 142 6.13 -24.39 9.55
N VAL A 143 7.27 -25.08 9.70
CA VAL A 143 7.45 -26.45 9.20
C VAL A 143 7.58 -27.42 10.36
N THR A 144 6.89 -28.56 10.25
CA THR A 144 7.03 -29.69 11.17
C THR A 144 7.33 -30.95 10.37
N TRP A 145 8.37 -31.68 10.77
CA TRP A 145 8.79 -32.91 10.11
C TRP A 145 8.08 -34.13 10.71
N TYR A 146 7.72 -35.08 9.85
CA TYR A 146 7.15 -36.37 10.23
C TYR A 146 7.93 -37.50 9.55
N LYS A 147 8.03 -38.64 10.24
CA LYS A 147 8.52 -39.91 9.70
C LYS A 147 7.55 -41.00 10.15
N ASP A 148 7.02 -41.77 9.19
CA ASP A 148 6.11 -42.89 9.46
C ASP A 148 4.95 -42.49 10.40
N GLY A 149 4.36 -41.32 10.17
CA GLY A 149 3.27 -40.76 10.98
C GLY A 149 3.69 -40.10 12.30
N HIS A 150 4.95 -40.19 12.71
CA HIS A 150 5.45 -39.66 13.97
C HIS A 150 6.19 -38.33 13.78
N LYS A 151 5.88 -37.35 14.63
CA LYS A 151 6.56 -36.05 14.63
C LYS A 151 8.03 -36.22 14.99
N ILE A 152 8.92 -35.68 14.15
CA ILE A 152 10.35 -35.62 14.44
C ILE A 152 10.59 -34.38 15.31
N ILE A 153 11.09 -34.60 16.53
CA ILE A 153 11.51 -33.54 17.45
C ILE A 153 13.04 -33.40 17.33
N PRO A 154 13.59 -32.17 17.23
CA PRO A 154 15.04 -31.96 17.20
C PRO A 154 15.73 -32.64 18.40
N ASN A 155 16.84 -33.34 18.13
CA ASN A 155 17.63 -34.01 19.17
C ASN A 155 19.11 -34.09 18.74
N ASN A 156 20.02 -34.28 19.71
CA ASN A 156 21.47 -34.36 19.50
C ASN A 156 21.92 -35.75 18.98
N ARG A 157 21.29 -36.23 17.92
CA ARG A 157 21.78 -37.43 17.22
C ARG A 157 22.98 -37.01 16.35
N MET A 158 24.18 -37.13 16.93
CA MET A 158 25.46 -37.13 16.21
C MET A 158 25.71 -38.51 15.58
#